data_AF-A0A836IBB4-F1
#
_entry.id   AF-A0A836IBB4-F1
#
_cell.length_a   1.000
_cell.length_b   1.000
_cell.length_c   1.000
_cell.angle_alpha   90.00
_cell.angle_beta   90.00
_cell.angle_gamma   90.00
#
_symmetry.space_group_name_H-M   'P 1'
#
loop_
_entity.id
_entity.type
_entity.pdbx_description
1 polymer ?
#
loop_
_entity_poly.entity_id
_entity_poly.type
_entity_poly.pdbx_seq_one_letter_code
_entity_poly.pdbx_strand_id
1 'polypeptide(L)'
;MSERTAVPLKARDFQKENLNYEGRVRAEKRKDELVMSYTAYLEAHPEITPLLHDMIQHVLVQKPDRPLEAMSEFVRIRSSSSA
;
A
#
# COMPACT_ATOMS: atom_id res chain seq x y z
N MET A 1 5.82 16.25 -19.45
CA MET A 1 6.03 14.99 -18.71
C MET A 1 6.01 15.36 -17.24
N SER A 2 4.92 15.02 -16.54
CA SER A 2 4.69 15.50 -15.16
C SER A 2 5.09 14.39 -14.19
N GLU A 3 6.28 14.53 -13.61
CA GLU A 3 6.79 13.64 -12.56
C GLU A 3 5.90 13.79 -11.32
N ARG A 4 5.02 12.81 -11.09
CA ARG A 4 4.33 12.64 -9.81
C ARG A 4 5.36 12.17 -8.79
N THR A 5 5.98 13.13 -8.12
CA THR A 5 6.84 12.89 -6.97
C THR A 5 6.03 12.18 -5.89
N ALA A 6 6.37 10.91 -5.63
CA ALA A 6 5.80 10.16 -4.52
C ALA A 6 6.14 10.88 -3.21
N VAL A 7 5.12 11.43 -2.56
CA VAL A 7 5.28 12.15 -1.29
C VAL A 7 5.75 11.14 -0.24
N PRO A 8 6.90 11.35 0.43
CA PRO A 8 7.35 10.45 1.47
C PRO A 8 6.33 10.44 2.61
N LEU A 9 5.97 9.24 3.07
CA LEU A 9 5.13 9.01 4.25
C LEU A 9 5.89 9.52 5.48
N LYS A 10 5.88 10.84 5.72
CA LYS A 10 6.27 11.43 7.00
C LYS A 10 5.46 10.70 8.07
N ALA A 11 6.14 10.11 9.05
CA ALA A 11 5.53 9.65 10.28
C ALA A 11 4.75 10.84 10.85
N ARG A 12 3.43 10.85 10.62
CA ARG A 12 2.54 11.84 11.19
C ARG A 12 2.62 11.62 12.69
N ASP A 13 2.93 12.67 13.45
CA ASP A 13 2.79 12.64 14.90
C ASP A 13 1.35 12.23 15.20
N PHE A 14 1.13 10.96 15.55
CA PHE A 14 -0.18 10.42 15.87
C PHE A 14 -0.56 10.93 17.25
N GLN A 15 -1.02 12.18 17.31
CA GLN A 15 -1.75 12.72 18.44
C GLN A 15 -2.95 11.79 18.68
N LYS A 16 -3.07 11.23 19.89
CA LYS A 16 -4.21 10.38 20.26
C LYS A 16 -5.48 11.23 20.14
N GLU A 17 -6.39 10.84 19.26
CA GLU A 17 -7.68 11.53 19.07
C GLU A 17 -8.49 11.44 20.38
N ASN A 18 -9.02 12.57 20.84
CA ASN A 18 -9.94 12.59 21.98
C ASN A 18 -11.29 12.03 21.54
N LEU A 19 -11.68 10.84 22.03
CA LEU A 19 -12.90 10.12 21.64
C LEU A 19 -14.21 10.69 22.22
N ASN A 20 -14.28 12.01 22.39
CA ASN A 20 -15.56 12.68 22.64
C ASN A 20 -16.45 12.60 21.37
N TYR A 21 -17.70 13.04 21.46
CA TYR A 21 -18.63 12.96 20.32
C TYR A 21 -18.04 13.56 19.03
N GLU A 22 -17.47 14.77 19.11
CA GLU A 22 -16.87 15.44 17.96
C GLU A 22 -15.64 14.70 17.41
N GLY A 23 -14.79 14.15 18.29
CA GLY A 23 -13.62 13.37 17.88
C GLY A 23 -13.99 12.03 17.24
N ARG A 24 -15.06 11.38 17.70
CA ARG A 24 -15.62 10.20 17.04
C ARG A 24 -16.11 10.53 15.64
N VAL A 25 -16.88 11.60 15.47
CA VAL A 25 -17.39 12.04 14.16
C VAL A 25 -16.22 12.39 13.21
N ARG A 26 -15.17 13.06 13.70
CA ARG A 26 -13.96 13.33 12.90
C ARG A 26 -13.24 12.05 12.50
N ALA A 27 -13.08 11.09 13.42
CA ALA A 27 -12.44 9.82 13.13
C ALA A 27 -13.23 8.99 12.10
N GLU A 28 -14.55 8.95 12.23
CA GLU A 28 -15.46 8.27 11.29
C GLU A 28 -15.39 8.91 9.89
N LYS A 29 -15.48 10.24 9.80
CA LYS A 29 -15.34 10.95 8.52
C LYS A 29 -13.97 10.72 7.87
N ARG A 30 -12.90 10.80 8.67
CA ARG A 30 -11.53 10.55 8.20
C ARG A 30 -11.34 9.12 7.71
N LYS A 31 -12.01 8.14 8.35
CA LYS A 31 -12.04 6.75 7.89
C LYS A 31 -12.69 6.66 6.51
N ASP A 32 -13.83 7.31 6.30
CA ASP A 32 -14.52 7.27 5.01
C ASP A 32 -13.70 7.93 3.90
N GLU A 33 -13.12 9.11 4.16
CA GLU A 33 -12.19 9.78 3.24
C GLU A 33 -10.99 8.90 2.91
N LEU A 34 -10.42 8.20 3.91
CA LEU A 34 -9.30 7.30 3.72
C LEU A 34 -9.70 6.09 2.85
N VAL A 35 -10.84 5.47 3.12
CA VAL A 35 -11.37 4.36 2.31
C VAL A 35 -11.59 4.80 0.88
N MET A 36 -12.23 5.96 0.65
CA MET A 36 -12.44 6.50 -0.68
C MET A 36 -11.11 6.74 -1.42
N SER A 37 -10.13 7.34 -0.75
CA SER A 37 -8.82 7.59 -1.35
C SER A 37 -8.07 6.30 -1.69
N TYR A 38 -8.19 5.28 -0.85
CA TYR A 38 -7.58 3.97 -1.06
C TYR A 38 -8.23 3.22 -2.22
N THR A 39 -9.56 3.20 -2.28
CA THR A 39 -10.31 2.58 -3.38
C THR A 39 -9.98 3.26 -4.71
N ALA A 40 -9.98 4.59 -4.75
CA ALA A 40 -9.61 5.33 -5.96
C ALA A 40 -8.17 5.05 -6.40
N TYR A 41 -7.25 4.86 -5.46
CA TYR A 41 -5.87 4.48 -5.77
C TYR A 41 -5.78 3.08 -6.38
N LEU A 42 -6.49 2.09 -5.82
CA LEU A 42 -6.52 0.73 -6.38
C LEU A 42 -7.19 0.69 -7.76
N GLU A 43 -8.26 1.45 -7.98
CA GLU A 43 -8.92 1.56 -9.28
C GLU A 43 -8.02 2.20 -10.35
N ALA A 44 -7.22 3.20 -9.96
CA ALA A 44 -6.23 3.82 -10.85
C ALA A 44 -5.04 2.91 -11.18
N HIS A 45 -4.83 1.86 -10.39
CA HIS A 45 -3.68 0.95 -10.48
C HIS A 45 -4.12 -0.53 -10.45
N PRO A 46 -4.85 -1.00 -11.48
CA PRO A 46 -5.36 -2.38 -11.54
C PRO A 46 -4.25 -3.44 -11.52
N GLU A 47 -3.01 -3.07 -11.85
CA GLU A 47 -1.82 -3.92 -11.82
C GLU A 47 -1.37 -4.34 -10.41
N ILE A 48 -1.76 -3.60 -9.37
CA ILE A 48 -1.25 -3.82 -8.00
C ILE A 48 -1.75 -5.14 -7.42
N THR A 49 -3.06 -5.43 -7.53
CA THR A 49 -3.64 -6.63 -6.92
C THR A 49 -3.07 -7.93 -7.51
N PRO A 50 -2.97 -8.09 -8.83
CA PRO A 50 -2.29 -9.26 -9.43
C PRO A 50 -0.82 -9.35 -9.03
N LEU A 51 -0.09 -8.23 -9.00
CA LEU A 51 1.32 -8.21 -8.60
C LEU A 51 1.52 -8.73 -7.18
N LEU A 52 0.71 -8.25 -6.23
CA LEU A 52 0.73 -8.70 -4.85
C LEU A 52 0.39 -10.18 -4.73
N HIS A 53 -0.63 -10.65 -5.46
CA HIS A 53 -1.03 -12.04 -5.46
C HIS A 53 0.12 -12.96 -5.91
N ASP A 54 0.75 -12.65 -7.04
CA ASP A 54 1.83 -13.47 -7.60
C ASP A 54 3.06 -13.48 -6.68
N MET A 55 3.38 -12.33 -6.08
CA MET A 55 4.50 -12.21 -5.14
C MET A 55 4.26 -13.05 -3.88
N ILE A 56 3.06 -13.00 -3.30
CA ILE A 56 2.71 -13.81 -2.13
C ILE A 56 2.71 -15.29 -2.48
N GLN A 57 2.16 -15.66 -3.63
CA GLN A 57 2.18 -17.04 -4.11
C GLN A 57 3.61 -17.57 -4.27
N HIS A 58 4.52 -16.77 -4.84
CA HIS A 58 5.93 -17.11 -4.98
C HIS A 58 6.58 -17.42 -3.63
N VAL A 59 6.37 -16.58 -2.62
CA VAL A 59 6.92 -16.79 -1.26
C VAL A 59 6.32 -18.03 -0.62
N LEU A 60 5.01 -18.25 -0.74
CA LEU A 60 4.34 -19.40 -0.13
C LEU A 60 4.77 -20.74 -0.75
N VAL A 61 5.09 -20.74 -2.04
CA VAL A 61 5.60 -21.92 -2.76
C VAL A 61 7.05 -22.20 -2.40
N GLN A 62 7.92 -21.19 -2.47
CA GLN A 62 9.35 -21.37 -2.26
C GLN A 62 9.75 -21.48 -0.79
N LYS A 63 8.95 -20.90 0.11
CA LYS A 63 9.19 -20.84 1.57
C LYS A 63 10.64 -20.48 1.91
N PRO A 64 11.17 -19.37 1.37
CA PRO A 64 12.55 -18.97 1.60
C PRO A 64 12.77 -18.60 3.07
N ASP A 65 13.99 -18.80 3.57
CA ASP A 65 14.39 -18.39 4.93
C ASP A 65 14.28 -16.86 5.14
N ARG A 66 14.36 -16.10 4.05
CA ARG A 66 14.29 -14.64 4.02
C ARG A 66 13.18 -14.15 3.08
N PRO A 67 11.91 -14.18 3.53
CA PRO A 67 10.76 -13.90 2.68
C PRO A 67 10.74 -12.48 2.11
N LEU A 68 11.15 -11.47 2.89
CA LEU A 68 11.15 -10.08 2.42
C LEU A 68 12.19 -9.82 1.32
N GLU A 69 13.35 -10.47 1.40
CA GLU A 69 14.39 -10.37 0.36
C GLU A 69 13.89 -11.01 -0.94
N ALA A 70 13.29 -12.21 -0.86
CA ALA A 70 12.71 -12.90 -2.00
C ALA A 70 11.56 -12.11 -2.66
N MET A 71 10.72 -11.43 -1.87
CA MET A 71 9.68 -10.54 -2.37
C MET A 71 10.25 -9.36 -3.16
N SER A 72 11.28 -8.70 -2.61
CA SER A 72 11.94 -7.59 -3.29
C SER A 72 12.60 -8.02 -4.60
N GLU A 73 13.22 -9.19 -4.62
CA GLU A 73 13.85 -9.75 -5.80
C GLU A 73 12.81 -10.12 -6.86
N PHE A 74 11.71 -10.77 -6.47
CA PHE A 74 10.59 -11.09 -7.36
C PHE A 74 10.05 -9.85 -8.09
N VAL A 75 9.81 -8.76 -7.34
CA VAL A 75 9.35 -7.50 -7.92
C VAL A 75 10.39 -6.93 -8.89
N ARG A 76 11.68 -6.92 -8.52
CA ARG A 76 12.76 -6.41 -9.38
C ARG A 76 12.84 -7.18 -10.70
N ILE A 77 12.83 -8.51 -10.66
CA ILE A 77 12.89 -9.39 -11.85
C ILE A 77 11.71 -9.13 -12.77
N ARG A 78 10.49 -9.08 -12.22
CA ARG A 78 9.27 -8.83 -12.99
C ARG A 78 9.26 -7.43 -13.62
N SER A 79 9.79 -6.44 -12.92
CA SER A 79 9.90 -5.06 -13.42
C SER A 79 10.88 -4.95 -14.59
N SER A 80 12.01 -5.67 -14.52
CA SER A 80 13.00 -5.71 -15.60
C SER A 80 12.55 -6.51 -16.83
N SER A 81 11.64 -7.47 -16.66
CA SER A 81 11.13 -8.29 -17.76
C SER A 81 10.03 -7.62 -18.58
N SER A 82 9.52 -6.47 -18.10
CA SER A 82 8.42 -5.73 -18.74
C SER A 82 8.89 -4.48 -19.49
N ALA A 83 10.22 -4.33 -19.66
CA ALA A 83 10.89 -3.29 -20.46
C ALA A 83 11.46 -3.89 -21.74
#